data_AF-A0A970TJR6-F1
#
_entry.id   AF-A0A970TJR6-F1
#
_cell.length_a   1.000
_cell.length_b   1.000
_cell.length_c   1.000
_cell.angle_alpha   90.00
_cell.angle_beta   90.00
_cell.angle_gamma   90.00
#
_symmetry.space_group_name_H-M   'P 1'
#
loop_
_entity.id
_entity.type
_entity.pdbx_description
1 polymer ?
#
loop_
_entity_poly.entity_id
_entity_poly.type
_entity_poly.pdbx_seq_one_letter_code
_entity_poly.pdbx_strand_id
1 'polypeptide(L)'
;MNSYRYQQKPTMNQYGTKVQRRVLVVFCVVLILAAIGLAVWGIDQSATISRTQDRLERRINSSLIDAINEVSRLTGGVQSNTSSKLALVRQYIFNIDQMNNIAIEVFGERGRIVPAEAISALYNDLDIYETTIQTATSSTLDIRTTTLTHLTALQAILAQ
;
A
#
# COMPACT_ATOMS: atom_id res chain seq x y z
N MET A 1 50.35 37.06 63.28
CA MET A 1 50.91 36.14 62.26
C MET A 1 50.06 34.88 62.23
N ASN A 2 49.60 34.52 61.03
CA ASN A 2 49.01 33.23 60.62
C ASN A 2 47.62 32.82 61.15
N SER A 3 46.60 33.37 60.48
CA SER A 3 45.27 32.78 60.36
C SER A 3 45.32 31.51 59.51
N TYR A 4 45.14 30.35 60.12
CA TYR A 4 44.98 29.08 59.40
C TYR A 4 43.61 29.04 58.71
N ARG A 5 43.60 29.35 57.42
CA ARG A 5 42.45 29.10 56.53
C ARG A 5 42.29 27.59 56.35
N TYR A 6 41.31 27.02 57.04
CA TYR A 6 40.79 25.70 56.72
C TYR A 6 40.09 25.77 55.36
N GLN A 7 40.78 25.38 54.29
CA GLN A 7 40.13 25.09 53.02
C GLN A 7 39.31 23.80 53.18
N GLN A 8 37.99 23.93 53.20
CA GLN A 8 37.09 22.80 53.01
C GLN A 8 37.40 22.16 51.65
N LYS A 9 37.89 20.93 51.69
CA LYS A 9 38.04 20.10 50.49
C LYS A 9 36.64 19.93 49.87
N PRO A 10 36.48 20.13 48.55
CA PRO A 10 35.22 19.83 47.90
C PRO A 10 34.99 18.32 47.98
N THR A 11 34.14 17.90 48.91
CA THR A 11 33.67 16.52 48.97
C THR A 11 32.73 16.34 47.78
N MET A 12 33.28 15.80 46.70
CA MET A 12 32.50 15.26 45.61
C MET A 12 31.64 14.16 46.22
N ASN A 13 30.36 14.46 46.47
CA ASN A 13 29.38 13.51 46.97
C ASN A 13 29.38 12.32 45.99
N GLN A 14 30.01 11.22 46.40
CA GLN A 14 29.94 9.95 45.71
C GLN A 14 28.46 9.55 45.65
N TYR A 15 27.86 9.78 44.51
CA TYR A 15 26.49 9.39 44.22
C TYR A 15 26.41 7.85 44.28
N GLY A 16 25.93 7.36 45.43
CA GLY A 16 25.46 6.01 45.64
C GLY A 16 26.51 4.97 46.07
N THR A 17 26.08 4.05 46.93
CA THR A 17 26.86 2.89 47.37
C THR A 17 27.30 2.06 46.15
N LYS A 18 28.45 1.38 46.20
CA LYS A 18 28.98 0.56 45.08
C LYS A 18 27.94 -0.43 44.50
N VAL A 19 26.97 -0.84 45.32
CA VAL A 19 25.83 -1.68 44.96
C VAL A 19 24.83 -0.93 44.06
N GLN A 20 24.43 0.30 44.40
CA GLN A 20 23.53 1.12 43.58
C GLN A 20 24.11 1.37 42.17
N ARG A 21 25.41 1.63 42.07
CA ARG A 21 26.09 1.78 40.77
C ARG A 21 26.07 0.49 39.94
N ARG A 22 26.27 -0.69 40.57
CA ARG A 22 26.18 -1.97 39.87
C ARG A 22 24.76 -2.27 39.40
N VAL A 23 23.76 -2.03 40.25
CA VAL A 23 22.35 -2.23 39.90
C VAL A 23 21.95 -1.34 38.72
N LEU A 24 22.37 -0.07 38.73
CA LEU A 24 22.07 0.86 37.64
C LEU A 24 22.75 0.43 36.33
N VAL A 25 24.00 -0.02 36.38
CA VAL A 25 24.69 -0.56 35.18
C VAL A 25 24.00 -1.81 34.64
N VAL A 26 23.61 -2.75 35.50
CA VAL A 26 22.88 -3.95 35.08
C VAL A 26 21.54 -3.57 34.44
N PHE A 27 20.81 -2.64 35.04
CA PHE A 27 19.54 -2.16 34.50
C PHE A 27 19.71 -1.48 33.13
N CYS A 28 20.73 -0.64 32.96
CA CYS A 28 21.07 -0.04 31.66
C CYS A 28 21.41 -1.10 30.61
N VAL A 29 22.19 -2.13 30.96
CA VAL A 29 22.53 -3.22 30.03
C VAL A 29 21.27 -3.99 29.61
N VAL A 30 20.38 -4.30 30.55
CA VAL A 30 19.10 -4.97 30.25
C VAL A 30 18.23 -4.12 29.31
N LEU A 31 18.13 -2.80 29.56
CA LEU A 31 17.38 -1.90 28.69
C LEU A 31 17.97 -1.82 27.28
N ILE A 32 19.30 -1.79 27.14
CA ILE A 32 19.97 -1.81 25.84
C ILE A 32 19.66 -3.11 25.09
N LEU A 33 19.76 -4.26 25.77
CA LEU A 33 19.44 -5.55 25.15
C LEU A 33 17.97 -5.63 24.73
N ALA A 34 17.05 -5.12 25.56
CA ALA A 34 15.63 -5.04 25.21
C ALA A 34 15.38 -4.12 24.01
N ALA A 35 16.03 -2.95 23.96
CA ALA A 35 15.93 -2.02 22.83
C ALA A 35 16.47 -2.62 21.53
N ILE A 36 17.60 -3.34 21.59
CA ILE A 36 18.17 -4.06 20.44
C ILE A 36 17.20 -5.15 19.96
N GLY A 37 16.63 -5.94 20.88
CA GLY A 37 15.65 -6.98 20.55
C GLY A 37 14.41 -6.40 19.85
N LEU A 38 13.87 -5.29 20.37
CA LEU A 38 12.75 -4.59 19.75
C LEU A 38 13.12 -3.99 18.39
N ALA A 39 14.34 -3.47 18.22
CA ALA A 39 14.81 -2.92 16.96
C ALA A 39 14.90 -3.99 15.87
N VAL A 40 15.48 -5.16 16.17
CA VAL A 40 15.57 -6.28 15.21
C VAL A 40 14.18 -6.77 14.82
N TRP A 41 13.28 -6.95 15.79
CA TRP A 41 11.92 -7.39 15.52
C TRP A 41 11.12 -6.35 14.69
N GLY A 42 11.31 -5.06 14.95
CA GLY A 42 10.68 -3.99 14.18
C GLY A 42 11.14 -3.93 12.72
N ILE A 43 12.43 -4.21 12.46
CA ILE A 43 13.00 -4.21 11.10
C ILE A 43 12.41 -5.35 10.25
N ASP A 44 12.28 -6.55 10.82
CA ASP A 44 11.72 -7.71 10.09
C ASP A 44 10.24 -7.53 9.73
N GLN A 45 9.46 -6.88 10.61
CA GLN A 45 8.07 -6.54 10.30
C GLN A 45 7.99 -5.50 9.18
N SER A 46 8.80 -4.44 9.24
CA SER A 46 8.84 -3.39 8.22
C SER A 46 9.19 -3.94 6.82
N ALA A 47 10.16 -4.85 6.74
CA ALA A 47 10.54 -5.49 5.47
C ALA A 47 9.45 -6.41 4.92
N THR A 48 8.63 -7.02 5.77
CA THR A 48 7.54 -7.90 5.33
C THR A 48 6.34 -7.08 4.82
N ILE A 49 6.07 -5.95 5.47
CA ILE A 49 5.02 -4.99 5.12
C ILE A 49 5.29 -4.40 3.72
N SER A 50 6.49 -3.87 3.48
CA SER A 50 6.84 -3.28 2.17
C SER A 50 6.80 -4.31 1.03
N ARG A 51 7.32 -5.53 1.25
CA ARG A 51 7.24 -6.61 0.25
C ARG A 51 5.81 -7.02 -0.07
N THR A 52 4.90 -6.92 0.90
CA THR A 52 3.49 -7.26 0.68
C THR A 52 2.81 -6.19 -0.16
N GLN A 53 3.11 -4.92 0.12
CA GLN A 53 2.63 -3.79 -0.68
C GLN A 53 3.10 -3.90 -2.13
N ASP A 54 4.41 -4.09 -2.37
CA ASP A 54 4.98 -4.24 -3.72
C ASP A 54 4.32 -5.38 -4.51
N ARG A 55 3.98 -6.48 -3.83
CA ARG A 55 3.31 -7.63 -4.45
C ARG A 55 1.87 -7.32 -4.84
N LEU A 56 1.15 -6.55 -4.02
CA LEU A 56 -0.20 -6.10 -4.34
C LEU A 56 -0.18 -5.13 -5.51
N GLU A 57 0.70 -4.14 -5.50
CA GLU A 57 0.87 -3.19 -6.61
C GLU A 57 1.17 -3.90 -7.94
N ARG A 58 2.11 -4.85 -7.95
CA ARG A 58 2.44 -5.64 -9.15
C ARG A 58 1.26 -6.43 -9.69
N ARG A 59 0.48 -7.05 -8.81
CA ARG A 59 -0.68 -7.87 -9.20
C ARG A 59 -1.86 -7.01 -9.67
N ILE A 60 -2.06 -5.83 -9.07
CA ILE A 60 -3.01 -4.82 -9.56
C ILE A 60 -2.60 -4.38 -10.97
N ASN A 61 -1.32 -4.03 -11.17
CA ASN A 61 -0.81 -3.62 -12.47
C ASN A 61 -0.96 -4.74 -13.52
N SER A 62 -0.65 -5.99 -13.17
CA SER A 62 -0.88 -7.14 -14.05
C SER A 62 -2.36 -7.26 -14.45
N SER A 63 -3.28 -7.20 -13.48
CA SER A 63 -4.73 -7.29 -13.74
C SER A 63 -5.21 -6.13 -14.61
N LEU A 64 -4.62 -4.95 -14.45
CA LEU A 64 -4.93 -3.77 -15.26
C LEU A 64 -4.46 -3.93 -16.70
N ILE A 65 -3.25 -4.43 -16.91
CA ILE A 65 -2.72 -4.74 -18.24
C ILE A 65 -3.60 -5.78 -18.93
N ASP A 66 -4.02 -6.82 -18.21
CA ASP A 66 -4.90 -7.86 -18.75
C ASP A 66 -6.29 -7.29 -19.13
N ALA A 67 -6.84 -6.39 -18.31
CA ALA A 67 -8.07 -5.66 -18.63
C ALA A 67 -7.91 -4.79 -19.89
N ILE A 68 -6.82 -4.00 -20.00
CA ILE A 68 -6.52 -3.18 -21.17
C ILE A 68 -6.42 -4.05 -22.42
N ASN A 69 -5.71 -5.18 -22.34
CA ASN A 69 -5.55 -6.10 -23.46
C ASN A 69 -6.90 -6.67 -23.91
N GLU A 70 -7.78 -7.05 -22.99
CA GLU A 70 -9.09 -7.57 -23.37
C GLU A 70 -10.01 -6.49 -23.94
N VAL A 71 -10.04 -5.28 -23.38
CA VAL A 71 -10.82 -4.16 -23.95
C VAL A 71 -10.26 -3.73 -25.32
N SER A 72 -8.94 -3.73 -25.49
CA SER A 72 -8.29 -3.41 -26.77
C SER A 72 -8.69 -4.41 -27.87
N ARG A 73 -8.95 -5.66 -27.49
CA ARG A 73 -9.42 -6.72 -28.39
C ARG A 73 -10.92 -6.68 -28.68
N LEU A 74 -11.70 -5.88 -27.94
CA LEU A 74 -13.08 -5.58 -28.31
C LEU A 74 -13.06 -4.73 -29.59
N THR A 75 -13.88 -5.07 -30.57
CA THR A 75 -14.02 -4.28 -31.81
C THR A 75 -15.18 -3.28 -31.66
N GLY A 76 -15.31 -2.33 -32.59
CA GLY A 76 -16.39 -1.34 -32.58
C GLY A 76 -17.80 -1.89 -32.88
N GLY A 77 -17.95 -3.21 -33.01
CA GLY A 77 -19.23 -3.87 -33.21
C GLY A 77 -19.44 -5.01 -32.20
N VAL A 78 -20.72 -5.31 -31.92
CA VAL A 78 -21.11 -6.42 -31.06
C VAL A 78 -20.83 -7.74 -31.77
N GLN A 79 -19.86 -8.50 -31.27
CA GLN A 79 -19.53 -9.85 -31.72
C GLN A 79 -20.12 -10.86 -30.73
N SER A 80 -20.25 -12.12 -31.16
CA SER A 80 -20.79 -13.20 -30.32
C SER A 80 -19.98 -13.44 -29.03
N ASN A 81 -18.71 -13.07 -29.02
CA ASN A 81 -17.82 -13.19 -27.86
C ASN A 81 -17.67 -11.89 -27.04
N THR A 82 -18.32 -10.78 -27.44
CA THR A 82 -18.18 -9.47 -26.76
C THR A 82 -18.62 -9.55 -25.30
N SER A 83 -19.77 -10.19 -25.01
CA SER A 83 -20.27 -10.34 -23.64
C SER A 83 -19.30 -11.15 -22.75
N SER A 84 -18.75 -12.26 -23.27
CA SER A 84 -17.76 -13.06 -22.53
C SER A 84 -16.48 -12.27 -22.26
N LYS A 85 -16.01 -11.46 -23.21
CA LYS A 85 -14.85 -10.58 -23.03
C LYS A 85 -15.11 -9.48 -22.00
N LEU A 86 -16.30 -8.88 -22.03
CA LEU A 86 -16.68 -7.86 -21.05
C LEU A 86 -16.78 -8.43 -19.63
N ALA A 87 -17.26 -9.67 -19.49
CA ALA A 87 -17.27 -10.39 -18.22
C ALA A 87 -15.83 -10.62 -17.68
N LEU A 88 -14.87 -10.94 -18.55
CA LEU A 88 -13.46 -11.04 -18.14
C LEU A 88 -12.90 -9.70 -17.67
N VAL A 89 -13.18 -8.61 -18.39
CA VAL A 89 -12.76 -7.26 -17.99
C VAL A 89 -13.36 -6.89 -16.63
N ARG A 90 -14.64 -7.20 -16.39
CA ARG A 90 -15.30 -7.01 -15.09
C ARG A 90 -14.61 -7.82 -13.99
N GLN A 91 -14.23 -9.07 -14.27
CA GLN A 91 -13.50 -9.91 -13.32
C GLN A 91 -12.11 -9.32 -12.99
N TYR A 92 -11.39 -8.76 -13.97
CA TYR A 92 -10.11 -8.10 -13.71
C TYR A 92 -10.27 -6.84 -12.85
N ILE A 93 -11.28 -6.01 -13.12
CA ILE A 93 -11.58 -4.83 -12.30
C ILE A 93 -12.01 -5.24 -10.88
N PHE A 94 -12.80 -6.30 -10.75
CA PHE A 94 -13.15 -6.86 -9.44
C PHE A 94 -11.91 -7.34 -8.67
N ASN A 95 -10.99 -8.04 -9.34
CA ASN A 95 -9.74 -8.45 -8.71
C ASN A 95 -8.91 -7.24 -8.25
N ILE A 96 -8.84 -6.16 -9.06
CA ILE A 96 -8.16 -4.92 -8.67
C ILE A 96 -8.80 -4.32 -7.40
N ASP A 97 -10.13 -4.25 -7.34
CA ASP A 97 -10.86 -3.73 -6.19
C ASP A 97 -10.62 -4.58 -4.92
N GLN A 98 -10.73 -5.91 -5.02
CA GLN A 98 -10.44 -6.81 -3.90
C GLN A 98 -9.01 -6.64 -3.39
N MET A 99 -8.04 -6.50 -4.30
CA MET A 99 -6.65 -6.28 -3.93
C MET A 99 -6.40 -4.92 -3.27
N ASN A 100 -7.10 -3.89 -3.72
CA ASN A 100 -7.06 -2.57 -3.11
C ASN A 100 -7.70 -2.59 -1.70
N ASN A 101 -8.80 -3.31 -1.52
CA ASN A 101 -9.43 -3.52 -0.21
C ASN A 101 -8.51 -4.27 0.75
N ILE A 102 -7.82 -5.33 0.28
CA ILE A 102 -6.80 -6.03 1.08
C ILE A 102 -5.67 -5.06 1.47
N ALA A 103 -5.22 -4.19 0.57
CA ALA A 103 -4.19 -3.20 0.88
C ALA A 103 -4.66 -2.22 1.97
N ILE A 104 -5.92 -1.76 1.91
CA ILE A 104 -6.51 -0.88 2.92
C ILE A 104 -6.67 -1.61 4.27
N GLU A 105 -7.11 -2.87 4.27
CA GLU A 105 -7.24 -3.66 5.49
C GLU A 105 -5.90 -3.92 6.18
N VAL A 106 -4.83 -4.13 5.41
CA VAL A 106 -3.50 -4.46 5.93
C VAL A 106 -2.70 -3.21 6.34
N PHE A 107 -2.77 -2.12 5.57
CA PHE A 107 -1.94 -0.93 5.77
C PHE A 107 -2.73 0.31 6.20
N GLY A 108 -4.05 0.20 6.34
CA GLY A 108 -4.97 1.31 6.54
C GLY A 108 -5.16 2.14 5.26
N GLU A 109 -5.81 3.30 5.39
CA GLU A 109 -6.10 4.19 4.25
C GLU A 109 -4.85 4.65 3.48
N ARG A 110 -3.68 4.62 4.13
CA ARG A 110 -2.39 4.96 3.51
C ARG A 110 -1.89 3.90 2.52
N GLY A 111 -2.41 2.69 2.57
CA GLY A 111 -2.11 1.63 1.60
C GLY A 111 -3.08 1.56 0.44
N ARG A 112 -3.96 2.55 0.27
CA ARG A 112 -4.79 2.65 -0.93
C ARG A 112 -3.89 2.81 -2.15
N ILE A 113 -3.95 1.84 -3.06
CA ILE A 113 -3.18 1.84 -4.31
C ILE A 113 -4.01 2.47 -5.43
N VAL A 114 -5.32 2.20 -5.45
CA VAL A 114 -6.24 2.66 -6.49
C VAL A 114 -7.30 3.60 -5.88
N PRO A 115 -7.54 4.80 -6.47
CA PRO A 115 -8.62 5.68 -6.05
C PRO A 115 -10.00 5.01 -6.20
N ALA A 116 -10.90 5.22 -5.23
CA ALA A 116 -12.24 4.63 -5.26
C ALA A 116 -13.06 5.13 -6.46
N GLU A 117 -12.86 6.40 -6.82
CA GLU A 117 -13.53 7.06 -7.93
C GLU A 117 -13.16 6.40 -9.26
N ALA A 118 -11.92 5.94 -9.41
CA ALA A 118 -11.46 5.27 -10.62
C ALA A 118 -12.13 3.90 -10.80
N ILE A 119 -12.26 3.12 -9.73
CA ILE A 119 -12.94 1.81 -9.76
C ILE A 119 -14.44 2.00 -10.07
N SER A 120 -15.08 2.98 -9.42
CA SER A 120 -16.49 3.29 -9.68
C SER A 120 -16.74 3.74 -11.12
N ALA A 121 -15.86 4.58 -11.67
CA ALA A 121 -15.94 5.02 -13.07
C ALA A 121 -15.81 3.85 -14.03
N LEU A 122 -14.87 2.92 -13.77
CA LEU A 122 -14.68 1.73 -14.59
C LEU A 122 -15.91 0.81 -14.57
N TYR A 123 -16.53 0.56 -13.42
CA TYR A 123 -17.76 -0.22 -13.37
C TYR A 123 -18.92 0.45 -14.12
N ASN A 124 -19.06 1.77 -13.97
CA ASN A 124 -20.07 2.52 -14.70
C ASN A 124 -19.86 2.42 -16.22
N ASP A 125 -18.63 2.54 -16.71
CA ASP A 125 -18.33 2.34 -18.13
C ASP A 125 -18.72 0.94 -18.61
N LEU A 126 -18.43 -0.10 -17.82
CA LEU A 126 -18.79 -1.48 -18.16
C LEU A 126 -20.30 -1.71 -18.17
N ASP A 127 -21.05 -1.09 -17.25
CA ASP A 127 -22.51 -1.19 -17.21
C ASP A 127 -23.15 -0.47 -18.40
N ILE A 128 -22.63 0.70 -18.78
CA ILE A 128 -23.03 1.40 -20.01
C ILE A 128 -22.70 0.55 -21.24
N TYR A 129 -21.52 -0.09 -21.27
CA TYR A 129 -21.11 -0.97 -22.35
C TYR A 129 -22.07 -2.15 -22.49
N GLU A 130 -22.36 -2.87 -21.41
CA GLU A 130 -23.28 -4.01 -21.40
C GLU A 130 -24.68 -3.59 -21.85
N THR A 131 -25.18 -2.45 -21.38
CA THR A 131 -26.47 -1.89 -21.80
C THR A 131 -26.49 -1.57 -23.31
N THR A 132 -25.38 -1.03 -23.85
CA THR A 132 -25.23 -0.73 -25.28
C THR A 132 -25.24 -2.00 -26.13
N ILE A 133 -24.59 -3.07 -25.65
CA ILE A 133 -24.62 -4.40 -26.29
C ILE A 133 -26.04 -4.95 -26.32
N GLN A 134 -26.73 -4.94 -25.17
CA GLN A 134 -28.06 -5.53 -25.02
C GLN A 134 -29.13 -4.79 -25.84
N THR A 135 -29.03 -3.48 -25.92
CA THR A 135 -29.98 -2.65 -26.67
C THR A 135 -29.66 -2.57 -28.16
N ALA A 136 -28.45 -2.97 -28.59
CA ALA A 136 -27.96 -2.85 -29.96
C ALA A 136 -28.11 -1.43 -30.56
N THR A 137 -28.17 -0.40 -29.69
CA THR A 137 -28.60 0.95 -30.08
C THR A 137 -27.47 1.84 -30.58
N SER A 138 -26.20 1.46 -30.44
CA SER A 138 -25.06 2.33 -30.80
C SER A 138 -23.77 1.55 -31.10
N SER A 139 -22.84 2.24 -31.76
CA SER A 139 -21.46 1.79 -31.93
C SER A 139 -20.82 1.62 -30.55
N THR A 140 -20.24 0.44 -30.27
CA THR A 140 -19.52 0.19 -29.02
C THR A 140 -18.12 0.83 -29.00
N LEU A 141 -17.76 1.55 -30.07
CA LEU A 141 -16.45 2.17 -30.24
C LEU A 141 -16.18 3.29 -29.24
N ASP A 142 -17.16 4.16 -29.00
CA ASP A 142 -17.00 5.31 -28.12
C ASP A 142 -16.79 4.87 -26.68
N ILE A 143 -17.67 3.98 -26.19
CA ILE A 143 -17.57 3.45 -24.84
C ILE A 143 -16.30 2.60 -24.64
N ARG A 144 -15.87 1.80 -25.63
CA ARG A 144 -14.58 1.11 -25.62
C ARG A 144 -13.42 2.09 -25.45
N THR A 145 -13.47 3.21 -26.18
CA THR A 145 -12.43 4.23 -26.14
C THR A 145 -12.39 4.86 -24.75
N THR A 146 -13.54 5.23 -24.17
CA THR A 146 -13.65 5.74 -22.81
C THR A 146 -13.09 4.75 -21.78
N THR A 147 -13.49 3.48 -21.82
CA THR A 147 -12.99 2.46 -20.90
C THR A 147 -11.47 2.28 -21.04
N LEU A 148 -10.93 2.27 -22.26
CA LEU A 148 -9.47 2.23 -22.48
C LEU A 148 -8.78 3.47 -21.93
N THR A 149 -9.36 4.65 -22.10
CA THR A 149 -8.80 5.89 -21.54
C THR A 149 -8.75 5.84 -20.02
N HIS A 150 -9.82 5.39 -19.34
CA HIS A 150 -9.81 5.26 -17.89
C HIS A 150 -8.81 4.20 -17.39
N LEU A 151 -8.72 3.04 -18.06
CA LEU A 151 -7.75 2.00 -17.70
C LEU A 151 -6.30 2.45 -17.92
N THR A 152 -6.00 3.13 -19.02
CA THR A 152 -4.65 3.64 -19.32
C THR A 152 -4.27 4.83 -18.42
N ALA A 153 -5.23 5.69 -18.07
CA ALA A 153 -5.03 6.73 -17.07
C ALA A 153 -4.69 6.12 -15.70
N LEU A 154 -5.40 5.06 -15.29
CA LEU A 154 -5.08 4.33 -14.06
C LEU A 154 -3.67 3.75 -14.12
N GLN A 155 -3.28 3.17 -15.26
CA GLN A 155 -1.95 2.60 -15.44
C GLN A 155 -0.86 3.66 -15.31
N ALA A 156 -1.08 4.85 -15.86
CA ALA A 156 -0.15 5.97 -15.76
C ALA A 156 0.01 6.47 -14.32
N ILE A 157 -1.06 6.44 -13.52
CA ILE A 157 -1.02 6.80 -12.10
C ILE A 157 -0.21 5.76 -11.30
N LEU A 158 -0.40 4.47 -11.58
CA LEU A 158 0.28 3.38 -10.89
C LEU A 158 1.75 3.18 -11.30
N ALA A 159 2.19 3.82 -12.38
CA ALA A 159 3.56 3.76 -12.87
C ALA A 159 4.45 4.90 -12.34
N GLN A 160 3.89 5.86 -11.60
CA GLN A 160 4.60 6.97 -10.96
C GLN A 160 5.07 6.58 -9.56
#